data_AF-A0A6M1LAG8-F1
#
_entry.id   AF-A0A6M1LAG8-F1
#
_cell.length_a   1.000
_cell.length_b   1.000
_cell.length_c   1.000
_cell.angle_alpha   90.00
_cell.angle_beta   90.00
_cell.angle_gamma   90.00
#
_symmetry.space_group_name_H-M   'P 1'
#
loop_
_entity.id
_entity.type
_entity.pdbx_description
1 polymer ?
#
loop_
_entity_poly.entity_id
_entity_poly.type
_entity_poly.pdbx_seq_one_letter_code
_entity_poly.pdbx_strand_id
1 'polypeptide(L)'
;MLAAMQRDLDLTPTEARTRIARDDKGTRTDASLRRSLGSAYAGGWMTADGLVVAVTGKAAANRVKAAGARATIVERNGAELDRIKATLDRHAAKAPAGAVPGWYVDVTTNTVVVLASGNTTAAAKFVRTSRVDATAVRVVSTTEAPRLLYDVRGGDAYYMGGRCSVGFSVTGGFVTAGHCGRTGTATQGYNQVAQGTFRGSSFPGNDYGWVQTNSNWTPQPWVNNYSGGNVTVAGSTEAAVGAAVCRSGSTTGWRCGTIQAKNQTVNYAEGSVSGLTRTNACAEPGDSGGSWLSGQQAQGVTSGGSGNCSSGGTTYFQPVNEILSAYGLTLRTSGGGNEPPPPTGCSGYEATYTGSISSGQSRYQPNGSYYYSSSSGTHRGCLDGPTGVDFDLYLQKWSGSSWVDVAGSYTSGPDESLSYNGTAGYYRFEVHAYSGSGSYSLGITNP
;
A
#
# COMPACT_ATOMS: atom_id res chain seq x y z
N MET A 1 -5.58 -15.65 -3.10
CA MET A 1 -4.48 -16.42 -3.74
C MET A 1 -4.53 -16.33 -5.27
N LEU A 2 -5.58 -16.83 -5.93
CA LEU A 2 -5.63 -16.83 -7.41
C LEU A 2 -5.50 -15.43 -8.04
N ALA A 3 -6.20 -14.42 -7.52
CA ALA A 3 -6.08 -13.04 -7.99
C ALA A 3 -4.65 -12.48 -7.82
N ALA A 4 -3.99 -12.79 -6.70
CA ALA A 4 -2.61 -12.39 -6.46
C ALA A 4 -1.64 -13.09 -7.42
N MET A 5 -1.80 -14.39 -7.68
CA MET A 5 -0.96 -15.11 -8.63
C MET A 5 -1.12 -14.59 -10.07
N GLN A 6 -2.33 -14.23 -10.49
CA GLN A 6 -2.56 -13.64 -11.81
C GLN A 6 -1.82 -12.31 -11.95
N ARG A 7 -1.97 -11.42 -10.96
CA ARG A 7 -1.32 -10.11 -10.94
C ARG A 7 0.20 -10.21 -10.84
N ASP A 8 0.70 -11.03 -9.92
CA ASP A 8 2.12 -11.02 -9.53
C ASP A 8 3.00 -11.91 -10.43
N LEU A 9 2.43 -12.93 -11.05
CA LEU A 9 3.13 -13.87 -11.93
C LEU A 9 2.75 -13.70 -13.40
N ASP A 10 1.93 -12.71 -13.72
CA ASP A 10 1.43 -12.43 -15.07
C ASP A 10 0.78 -13.67 -15.73
N LEU A 11 -0.23 -14.21 -15.04
CA LEU A 11 -0.94 -15.43 -15.47
C LEU A 11 -2.41 -15.13 -15.73
N THR A 12 -2.98 -15.77 -16.75
CA THR A 12 -4.44 -15.84 -16.90
C THR A 12 -5.08 -16.65 -15.77
N PRO A 13 -6.40 -16.52 -15.53
CA PRO A 13 -7.09 -17.34 -14.53
C PRO A 13 -6.88 -18.85 -14.74
N THR A 14 -6.88 -19.30 -15.99
CA THR A 14 -6.69 -20.71 -16.36
C THR A 14 -5.26 -21.18 -16.11
N GLU A 15 -4.27 -20.37 -16.48
CA GLU A 15 -2.85 -20.70 -16.23
C GLU A 15 -2.54 -20.74 -14.74
N ALA A 16 -3.09 -19.80 -13.95
CA ALA A 16 -2.90 -19.78 -12.51
C ALA A 16 -3.51 -21.03 -11.83
N ARG A 17 -4.70 -21.48 -12.25
CA ARG A 17 -5.29 -22.75 -11.76
C ARG A 17 -4.46 -23.96 -12.15
N THR A 18 -4.02 -24.03 -13.42
CA THR A 18 -3.15 -25.10 -13.92
C THR A 18 -1.83 -25.14 -13.16
N ARG A 19 -1.24 -23.97 -12.89
CA ARG A 19 -0.02 -23.82 -12.10
C ARG A 19 -0.18 -24.37 -10.70
N ILE A 20 -1.24 -24.00 -9.99
CA ILE A 20 -1.53 -24.50 -8.63
C ILE A 20 -1.62 -26.03 -8.63
N ALA A 21 -2.43 -26.62 -9.53
CA ALA A 21 -2.61 -28.07 -9.58
C ALA A 21 -1.30 -28.81 -9.90
N ARG A 22 -0.47 -28.25 -10.78
CA ARG A 22 0.84 -28.80 -11.13
C ARG A 22 1.82 -28.71 -9.96
N ASP A 23 1.90 -27.57 -9.30
CA ASP A 23 2.79 -27.35 -8.16
C ASP A 23 2.40 -28.24 -6.97
N ASP A 24 1.10 -28.44 -6.71
CA ASP A 24 0.60 -29.38 -5.69
C ASP A 24 0.96 -30.83 -6.00
N LYS A 25 0.82 -31.25 -7.26
CA LYS A 25 1.24 -32.60 -7.69
C LYS A 25 2.75 -32.76 -7.57
N GLY A 26 3.52 -31.80 -8.08
CA GLY A 26 4.98 -31.78 -8.03
C GLY A 26 5.50 -31.85 -6.60
N THR A 27 4.99 -31.01 -5.70
CA THR A 27 5.39 -30.96 -4.29
C THR A 27 5.14 -32.29 -3.57
N ARG A 28 4.00 -32.95 -3.83
CA ARG A 28 3.71 -34.29 -3.27
C ARG A 28 4.67 -35.36 -3.80
N THR A 29 4.95 -35.34 -5.10
CA THR A 29 5.91 -36.26 -5.72
C THR A 29 7.32 -36.04 -5.17
N ASP A 30 7.77 -34.79 -5.04
CA ASP A 30 9.08 -34.45 -4.48
C ASP A 30 9.22 -34.94 -3.04
N ALA A 31 8.23 -34.68 -2.18
CA ALA A 31 8.24 -35.16 -0.79
C ALA A 31 8.32 -36.69 -0.69
N SER A 32 7.67 -37.42 -1.59
CA SER A 32 7.77 -38.88 -1.68
C SER A 32 9.15 -39.36 -2.14
N LEU A 33 9.70 -38.72 -3.18
CA LEU A 33 11.03 -39.03 -3.72
C LEU A 33 12.12 -38.72 -2.68
N ARG A 34 12.05 -37.59 -1.99
CA ARG A 34 12.99 -37.22 -0.92
C ARG A 34 13.09 -38.29 0.17
N ARG A 35 11.96 -38.85 0.61
CA ARG A 35 11.94 -39.95 1.59
C ARG A 35 12.48 -41.26 1.03
N SER A 36 12.09 -41.61 -0.20
CA SER A 36 12.36 -42.93 -0.77
C SER A 36 13.75 -43.09 -1.38
N LEU A 37 14.39 -41.98 -1.76
CA LEU A 37 15.74 -41.95 -2.35
C LEU A 37 16.86 -41.78 -1.31
N GLY A 38 16.54 -41.30 -0.10
CA GLY A 38 17.51 -41.15 0.99
C GLY A 38 18.71 -40.31 0.58
N SER A 39 19.92 -40.83 0.79
CA SER A 39 21.19 -40.15 0.50
C SER A 39 21.43 -39.90 -1.00
N ALA A 40 20.64 -40.50 -1.90
CA ALA A 40 20.72 -40.23 -3.32
C ALA A 40 19.96 -38.97 -3.76
N TYR A 41 19.13 -38.38 -2.89
CA TYR A 41 18.38 -37.17 -3.20
C TYR A 41 19.26 -35.91 -3.04
N ALA A 42 19.22 -35.02 -4.03
CA ALA A 42 20.03 -33.79 -4.07
C ALA A 42 19.22 -32.48 -4.16
N GLY A 43 17.89 -32.56 -4.18
CA GLY A 43 16.98 -31.41 -4.23
C GLY A 43 15.98 -31.49 -5.37
N GLY A 44 14.86 -30.79 -5.23
CA GLY A 44 13.80 -30.72 -6.23
C GLY A 44 13.35 -29.28 -6.46
N TRP A 45 12.99 -28.96 -7.70
CA TRP A 45 12.46 -27.64 -8.07
C TRP A 45 11.40 -27.75 -9.17
N MET A 46 10.51 -26.77 -9.20
CA MET A 46 9.47 -26.67 -10.21
C MET A 46 9.95 -25.87 -11.42
N THR A 47 9.59 -26.34 -12.60
CA THR A 47 9.74 -25.62 -13.88
C THR A 47 8.36 -25.39 -14.50
N ALA A 48 8.30 -24.68 -15.63
CA ALA A 48 7.07 -24.58 -16.43
C ALA A 48 6.54 -25.97 -16.83
N ASP A 49 7.44 -26.92 -17.10
CA ASP A 49 7.12 -28.27 -17.56
C ASP A 49 6.83 -29.28 -16.43
N GLY A 50 7.04 -28.88 -15.16
CA GLY A 50 6.85 -29.74 -13.98
C GLY A 50 8.09 -29.92 -13.11
N LEU A 51 8.05 -30.94 -12.25
CA LEU A 51 9.08 -31.20 -11.24
C LEU A 51 10.37 -31.74 -11.88
N VAL A 52 11.50 -31.16 -11.51
CA VAL A 52 12.84 -31.70 -11.71
C VAL A 52 13.42 -32.11 -10.36
N VAL A 53 14.05 -33.28 -10.28
CA VAL A 53 14.74 -33.78 -9.08
C VAL A 53 16.19 -34.10 -9.42
N ALA A 54 17.11 -33.48 -8.68
CA ALA A 54 18.52 -33.79 -8.72
C ALA A 54 18.82 -35.02 -7.84
N VAL A 55 19.65 -35.93 -8.35
CA VAL A 55 20.03 -37.17 -7.65
C VAL A 55 21.47 -37.56 -7.92
N THR A 56 22.09 -38.32 -7.00
CA THR A 56 23.41 -38.90 -7.20
C THR A 56 23.26 -40.33 -7.74
N GLY A 57 23.30 -40.46 -9.07
CA GLY A 57 23.40 -41.76 -9.75
C GLY A 57 22.18 -42.20 -10.56
N LYS A 58 22.45 -43.12 -11.51
CA LYS A 58 21.49 -43.55 -12.54
C LYS A 58 20.28 -44.33 -11.99
N ALA A 59 20.48 -45.13 -10.95
CA ALA A 59 19.40 -45.90 -10.32
C ALA A 59 18.34 -44.99 -9.67
N ALA A 60 18.78 -43.96 -8.94
CA ALA A 60 17.89 -42.95 -8.37
C ALA A 60 17.18 -42.15 -9.48
N ALA A 61 17.89 -41.79 -10.55
CA ALA A 61 17.31 -41.06 -11.68
C ALA A 61 16.18 -41.84 -12.36
N ASN A 62 16.31 -43.17 -12.47
CA ASN A 62 15.25 -44.01 -13.01
C ASN A 62 14.00 -44.02 -12.11
N ARG A 63 14.18 -44.03 -10.79
CA ARG A 63 13.06 -43.94 -9.83
C ARG A 63 12.34 -42.59 -9.89
N VAL A 64 13.07 -41.49 -10.08
CA VAL A 64 12.48 -40.15 -10.31
C VAL A 64 11.63 -40.14 -11.59
N LYS A 65 12.15 -40.68 -12.70
CA LYS A 65 11.41 -40.78 -13.97
C LYS A 65 10.16 -41.64 -13.84
N ALA A 66 10.26 -42.78 -13.14
CA ALA A 66 9.12 -43.65 -12.87
C ALA A 66 8.02 -42.97 -12.03
N ALA A 67 8.38 -41.99 -11.20
CA ALA A 67 7.44 -41.17 -10.43
C ALA A 67 6.84 -39.99 -11.25
N GLY A 68 7.15 -39.90 -12.55
CA GLY A 68 6.63 -38.86 -13.44
C GLY A 68 7.33 -37.50 -13.32
N ALA A 69 8.56 -37.47 -12.80
CA ALA A 69 9.38 -36.27 -12.69
C ALA A 69 10.62 -36.34 -13.61
N ARG A 70 11.18 -35.18 -13.95
CA ARG A 70 12.45 -35.12 -14.68
C ARG A 70 13.61 -35.34 -13.71
N ALA A 71 14.58 -36.16 -14.10
CA ALA A 71 15.76 -36.42 -13.28
C ALA A 71 16.99 -35.70 -13.84
N THR A 72 17.78 -35.07 -12.97
CA THR A 72 19.14 -34.64 -13.30
C THR A 72 20.14 -35.36 -12.39
N ILE A 73 21.28 -35.79 -12.95
CA ILE A 73 22.33 -36.44 -12.15
C ILE A 73 23.34 -35.38 -11.77
N VAL A 74 23.66 -35.31 -10.48
CA VAL A 74 24.58 -34.33 -9.90
C VAL A 74 25.65 -35.00 -9.05
N GLU A 75 26.69 -34.25 -8.69
CA GLU A 75 27.82 -34.72 -7.91
C GLU A 75 27.48 -34.85 -6.42
N ARG A 76 26.94 -33.77 -5.84
CA ARG A 76 26.69 -33.66 -4.39
C ARG A 76 25.25 -34.01 -4.06
N ASN A 77 25.04 -34.75 -2.97
CA ASN A 77 23.69 -34.96 -2.45
C ASN A 77 23.23 -33.80 -1.56
N GLY A 78 21.95 -33.80 -1.18
CA GLY A 78 21.35 -32.71 -0.43
C GLY A 78 21.95 -32.58 0.98
N ALA A 79 22.23 -33.71 1.62
CA ALA A 79 22.84 -33.74 2.96
C ALA A 79 24.27 -33.16 2.97
N GLU A 80 24.99 -33.23 1.86
CA GLU A 80 26.29 -32.57 1.70
C GLU A 80 26.14 -31.06 1.57
N LEU A 81 25.26 -30.58 0.69
CA LEU A 81 24.98 -29.15 0.52
C LEU A 81 24.46 -28.50 1.82
N ASP A 82 23.58 -29.19 2.54
CA ASP A 82 23.07 -28.74 3.83
C ASP A 82 24.18 -28.61 4.88
N ARG A 83 25.14 -29.54 4.92
CA ARG A 83 26.30 -29.47 5.82
C ARG A 83 27.21 -28.27 5.50
N ILE A 84 27.39 -27.96 4.22
CA ILE A 84 28.15 -26.78 3.77
C ILE A 84 27.44 -25.51 4.22
N LYS A 85 26.14 -25.37 3.93
CA LYS A 85 25.33 -24.22 4.37
C LYS A 85 25.33 -24.07 5.90
N ALA A 86 25.14 -25.16 6.64
CA ALA A 86 25.17 -25.14 8.10
C ALA A 86 26.52 -24.66 8.67
N THR A 87 27.61 -24.88 7.94
CA THR A 87 28.94 -24.38 8.32
C THR A 87 29.05 -22.87 8.12
N LEU A 88 28.46 -22.31 7.04
CA LEU A 88 28.31 -20.87 6.88
C LEU A 88 27.41 -20.26 7.96
N ASP A 89 26.29 -20.93 8.30
CA ASP A 89 25.36 -20.49 9.33
C ASP A 89 26.04 -20.33 10.70
N ARG A 90 26.91 -21.27 11.09
CA ARG A 90 27.72 -21.16 12.33
C ARG A 90 28.70 -19.98 12.33
N HIS A 91 29.03 -19.45 11.15
CA HIS A 91 29.92 -18.32 10.97
C HIS A 91 29.18 -17.01 10.66
N ALA A 92 27.85 -16.99 10.70
CA ALA A 92 27.03 -15.85 10.27
C ALA A 92 27.45 -14.50 10.86
N ALA A 93 27.86 -14.46 12.13
CA ALA A 93 28.34 -13.24 12.79
C ALA A 93 29.61 -12.61 12.15
N LYS A 94 30.34 -13.38 11.33
CA LYS A 94 31.53 -12.91 10.58
C LYS A 94 31.19 -12.43 9.17
N ALA A 95 29.94 -12.61 8.71
CA ALA A 95 29.49 -12.11 7.42
C ALA A 95 29.25 -10.59 7.53
N PRO A 96 29.91 -9.75 6.72
CA PRO A 96 29.66 -8.31 6.74
C PRO A 96 28.26 -8.01 6.21
N ALA A 97 27.34 -7.56 7.06
CA ALA A 97 25.92 -7.39 6.73
C ALA A 97 25.63 -6.52 5.48
N GLY A 98 26.47 -5.53 5.20
CA GLY A 98 26.35 -4.67 4.01
C GLY A 98 26.99 -5.21 2.74
N ALA A 99 27.76 -6.31 2.80
CA ALA A 99 28.48 -6.87 1.66
C ALA A 99 28.12 -8.34 1.37
N VAL A 100 27.52 -9.05 2.33
CA VAL A 100 27.05 -10.43 2.20
C VAL A 100 25.59 -10.49 2.67
N PRO A 101 24.62 -10.23 1.78
CA PRO A 101 23.21 -10.13 2.16
C PRO A 101 22.56 -11.49 2.46
N GLY A 102 23.18 -12.61 2.05
CA GLY A 102 22.67 -13.95 2.35
C GLY A 102 23.44 -15.09 1.68
N TRP A 103 23.07 -16.32 2.03
CA TRP A 103 23.56 -17.55 1.41
C TRP A 103 22.53 -18.67 1.49
N TYR A 104 22.52 -19.56 0.49
CA TYR A 104 21.53 -20.63 0.38
C TYR A 104 22.06 -21.83 -0.41
N VAL A 105 21.38 -22.98 -0.28
CA VAL A 105 21.61 -24.14 -1.15
C VAL A 105 20.90 -23.91 -2.47
N ASP A 106 21.64 -23.82 -3.55
CA ASP A 106 21.12 -23.79 -4.91
C ASP A 106 21.06 -25.21 -5.47
N VAL A 107 19.87 -25.83 -5.36
CA VAL A 107 19.62 -27.18 -5.87
C VAL A 107 19.69 -27.27 -7.39
N THR A 108 19.52 -26.14 -8.10
CA THR A 108 19.51 -26.11 -9.57
C THR A 108 20.92 -26.18 -10.14
N THR A 109 21.90 -25.60 -9.46
CA THR A 109 23.32 -25.66 -9.83
C THR A 109 24.15 -26.63 -8.98
N ASN A 110 23.52 -27.33 -8.02
CA ASN A 110 24.17 -28.27 -7.10
C ASN A 110 25.32 -27.65 -6.28
N THR A 111 25.15 -26.41 -5.84
CA THR A 111 26.15 -25.63 -5.09
C THR A 111 25.51 -24.86 -3.93
N VAL A 112 26.32 -24.34 -3.01
CA VAL A 112 25.90 -23.31 -2.06
C VAL A 112 26.24 -21.94 -2.64
N VAL A 113 25.26 -21.05 -2.74
CA VAL A 113 25.46 -19.67 -3.20
C VAL A 113 25.70 -18.76 -2.01
N VAL A 114 26.71 -17.89 -2.10
CA VAL A 114 26.93 -16.76 -1.21
C VAL A 114 26.76 -15.48 -2.02
N LEU A 115 25.79 -14.67 -1.63
CA LEU A 115 25.50 -13.41 -2.30
C LEU A 115 26.54 -12.34 -1.90
N ALA A 116 26.89 -11.48 -2.85
CA ALA A 116 27.83 -10.39 -2.67
C ALA A 116 27.23 -9.06 -3.15
N SER A 117 27.06 -8.10 -2.24
CA SER A 117 26.67 -6.73 -2.58
C SER A 117 27.91 -5.91 -2.92
N GLY A 118 27.89 -5.22 -4.07
CA GLY A 118 29.05 -4.49 -4.57
C GLY A 118 30.13 -5.44 -5.14
N ASN A 119 31.29 -5.51 -4.50
CA ASN A 119 32.38 -6.39 -4.95
C ASN A 119 32.39 -7.75 -4.21
N THR A 120 32.96 -8.77 -4.84
CA THR A 120 32.95 -10.15 -4.34
C THR A 120 34.01 -10.43 -3.27
N THR A 121 34.91 -9.49 -2.97
CA THR A 121 36.06 -9.69 -2.07
C THR A 121 35.62 -10.05 -0.65
N ALA A 122 34.62 -9.34 -0.12
CA ALA A 122 34.11 -9.57 1.23
C ALA A 122 33.44 -10.95 1.36
N ALA A 123 32.61 -11.33 0.38
CA ALA A 123 31.98 -12.64 0.30
C ALA A 123 33.02 -13.76 0.18
N ALA A 124 34.02 -13.61 -0.69
CA ALA A 124 35.09 -14.59 -0.85
C ALA A 124 35.93 -14.75 0.44
N LYS A 125 36.18 -13.64 1.16
CA LYS A 125 36.84 -13.67 2.48
C LYS A 125 35.98 -14.40 3.52
N PHE A 126 34.67 -14.15 3.53
CA PHE A 126 33.73 -14.85 4.41
C PHE A 126 33.72 -16.37 4.15
N VAL A 127 33.65 -16.80 2.88
CA VAL A 127 33.73 -18.21 2.49
C VAL A 127 35.02 -18.86 3.00
N ARG A 128 36.19 -18.25 2.73
CA ARG A 128 37.49 -18.76 3.21
C ARG A 128 37.56 -18.86 4.73
N THR A 129 37.06 -17.84 5.42
CA THR A 129 37.10 -17.77 6.90
C THR A 129 36.18 -18.80 7.55
N SER A 130 35.09 -19.18 6.86
CA SER A 130 34.14 -20.20 7.31
C SER A 130 34.66 -21.63 7.14
N ARG A 131 35.78 -21.83 6.43
CA ARG A 131 36.44 -23.13 6.19
C ARG A 131 35.52 -24.18 5.53
N VAL A 132 34.58 -23.71 4.70
CA VAL A 132 33.78 -24.57 3.83
C VAL A 132 34.58 -25.00 2.61
N ASP A 133 34.20 -26.11 1.99
CA ASP A 133 34.75 -26.49 0.68
C ASP A 133 34.35 -25.43 -0.36
N ALA A 134 35.34 -24.64 -0.79
CA ALA A 134 35.13 -23.56 -1.74
C ALA A 134 34.73 -24.05 -3.13
N THR A 135 35.03 -25.30 -3.49
CA THR A 135 34.62 -25.87 -4.80
C THR A 135 33.11 -26.08 -4.88
N ALA A 136 32.45 -26.21 -3.72
CA ALA A 136 31.01 -26.35 -3.60
C ALA A 136 30.28 -25.00 -3.45
N VAL A 137 31.02 -23.88 -3.41
CA VAL A 137 30.47 -22.54 -3.15
C VAL A 137 30.63 -21.62 -4.35
N ARG A 138 29.53 -20.98 -4.76
CA ARG A 138 29.52 -19.92 -5.76
C ARG A 138 29.30 -18.57 -5.10
N VAL A 139 30.19 -17.61 -5.33
CA VAL A 139 29.95 -16.22 -4.97
C VAL A 139 29.22 -15.54 -6.12
N VAL A 140 28.05 -14.98 -5.85
CA VAL A 140 27.19 -14.37 -6.87
C VAL A 140 26.95 -12.91 -6.52
N SER A 141 27.29 -11.99 -7.43
CA SER A 141 26.98 -10.57 -7.28
C SER A 141 25.47 -10.36 -7.27
N THR A 142 24.98 -9.54 -6.36
CA THR A 142 23.56 -9.19 -6.25
C THR A 142 23.36 -7.71 -5.94
N THR A 143 22.21 -7.17 -6.35
CA THR A 143 21.69 -5.88 -5.92
C THR A 143 20.71 -6.01 -4.74
N GLU A 144 20.48 -7.23 -4.24
CA GLU A 144 19.62 -7.48 -3.10
C GLU A 144 20.16 -6.80 -1.84
N ALA A 145 19.26 -6.09 -1.16
CA ALA A 145 19.49 -5.49 0.15
C ALA A 145 18.27 -5.78 1.03
N PRO A 146 18.14 -7.00 1.58
CA PRO A 146 17.01 -7.38 2.41
C PRO A 146 16.87 -6.45 3.61
N ARG A 147 15.64 -6.05 3.90
CA ARG A 147 15.29 -5.22 5.05
C ARG A 147 14.00 -5.71 5.67
N LEU A 148 13.80 -5.39 6.95
CA LEU A 148 12.52 -5.61 7.60
C LEU A 148 11.48 -4.65 7.02
N LEU A 149 10.25 -5.14 6.88
CA LEU A 149 9.12 -4.40 6.33
C LEU A 149 8.11 -4.14 7.46
N TYR A 150 7.86 -2.87 7.75
CA TYR A 150 6.86 -2.44 8.73
C TYR A 150 5.88 -1.47 8.07
N ASP A 151 4.64 -1.44 8.56
CA ASP A 151 3.64 -0.48 8.12
C ASP A 151 3.55 0.69 9.09
N VAL A 152 3.29 1.88 8.54
CA VAL A 152 2.86 3.05 9.31
C VAL A 152 1.36 3.21 9.11
N ARG A 153 0.63 3.26 10.22
CA ARG A 153 -0.83 3.49 10.24
C ARG A 153 -1.14 4.63 11.19
N GLY A 154 -2.14 5.43 10.84
CA GLY A 154 -2.66 6.45 11.77
C GLY A 154 -3.14 5.84 13.08
N GLY A 155 -2.95 6.54 14.18
CA GLY A 155 -3.30 6.11 15.54
C GLY A 155 -2.27 5.22 16.23
N ASP A 156 -1.36 4.56 15.49
CA ASP A 156 -0.31 3.74 16.10
C ASP A 156 0.67 4.61 16.91
N ALA A 157 1.26 4.03 17.96
CA ALA A 157 2.26 4.70 18.77
C ALA A 157 3.55 4.96 17.99
N TYR A 158 4.18 6.09 18.26
CA TYR A 158 5.61 6.29 17.99
C TYR A 158 6.27 6.99 19.18
N TYR A 159 7.59 6.83 19.27
CA TYR A 159 8.40 7.26 20.39
C TYR A 159 9.51 8.18 19.94
N MET A 160 9.76 9.24 20.70
CA MET A 160 10.83 10.21 20.45
C MET A 160 11.62 10.61 21.71
N GLY A 161 11.35 9.94 22.83
CA GLY A 161 11.69 10.38 24.20
C GLY A 161 10.45 10.50 25.10
N GLY A 162 9.27 10.58 24.47
CA GLY A 162 7.95 10.32 25.02
C GLY A 162 7.13 9.47 24.05
N ARG A 163 5.80 9.43 24.22
CA ARG A 163 4.87 8.73 23.32
C ARG A 163 3.90 9.71 22.69
N CYS A 164 3.79 9.67 21.37
CA CYS A 164 2.72 10.28 20.62
C CYS A 164 2.11 9.24 19.68
N SER A 165 1.07 9.64 18.96
CA SER A 165 0.36 8.81 17.99
C SER A 165 0.56 9.35 16.58
N VAL A 166 0.70 8.44 15.61
CA VAL A 166 0.78 8.80 14.19
C VAL A 166 -0.53 9.46 13.76
N GLY A 167 -0.46 10.56 13.02
CA GLY A 167 -1.64 11.22 12.45
C GLY A 167 -2.09 10.53 11.17
N PHE A 168 -1.57 10.98 10.04
CA PHE A 168 -1.87 10.37 8.74
C PHE A 168 -0.62 10.11 7.94
N SER A 169 -0.59 8.97 7.26
CA SER A 169 0.45 8.65 6.28
C SER A 169 0.42 9.64 5.13
N VAL A 170 1.59 10.17 4.79
CA VAL A 170 1.84 10.99 3.60
C VAL A 170 2.92 10.31 2.74
N THR A 171 3.10 10.75 1.51
CA THR A 171 4.21 10.25 0.69
C THR A 171 5.54 10.48 1.43
N GLY A 172 6.24 9.37 1.73
CA GLY A 172 7.53 9.38 2.42
C GLY A 172 7.49 9.53 3.95
N GLY A 173 6.31 9.52 4.59
CA GLY A 173 6.25 9.69 6.04
C GLY A 173 4.84 9.75 6.64
N PHE A 174 4.69 10.51 7.72
CA PHE A 174 3.40 10.79 8.35
C PHE A 174 3.36 12.18 9.00
N VAL A 175 2.16 12.77 9.08
CA VAL A 175 1.89 13.99 9.86
C VAL A 175 1.57 13.66 11.32
N THR A 176 1.85 14.60 12.22
CA THR A 176 1.65 14.50 13.68
C THR A 176 1.51 15.92 14.26
N ALA A 177 1.29 16.04 15.58
CA ALA A 177 1.36 17.30 16.30
C ALA A 177 2.80 17.82 16.43
N GLY A 178 2.96 19.14 16.46
CA GLY A 178 4.26 19.82 16.54
C GLY A 178 4.88 19.73 17.94
N HIS A 179 4.07 19.78 18.99
CA HIS A 179 4.56 19.68 20.36
C HIS A 179 5.23 18.32 20.69
N CYS A 180 5.00 17.29 19.87
CA CYS A 180 5.62 15.98 20.05
C CYS A 180 7.14 15.96 19.79
N GLY A 181 7.67 16.90 18.99
CA GLY A 181 9.08 16.88 18.62
C GLY A 181 9.50 18.08 17.79
N ARG A 182 10.81 18.35 17.74
CA ARG A 182 11.39 19.43 16.93
C ARG A 182 11.99 18.87 15.64
N THR A 183 12.23 19.71 14.65
CA THR A 183 12.98 19.30 13.45
C THR A 183 14.32 18.66 13.85
N GLY A 184 14.59 17.47 13.31
CA GLY A 184 15.77 16.67 13.67
C GLY A 184 15.54 15.64 14.78
N THR A 185 14.43 15.69 15.51
CA THR A 185 14.08 14.65 16.50
C THR A 185 13.89 13.29 15.82
N ALA A 186 14.65 12.28 16.25
CA ALA A 186 14.52 10.91 15.76
C ALA A 186 13.32 10.20 16.37
N THR A 187 12.69 9.29 15.62
CA THR A 187 11.55 8.51 16.08
C THR A 187 11.78 6.99 15.99
N GLN A 188 11.12 6.26 16.88
CA GLN A 188 10.96 4.82 16.85
C GLN A 188 9.47 4.49 16.73
N GLY A 189 9.12 3.46 15.97
CA GLY A 189 7.72 3.09 15.76
C GLY A 189 7.13 2.31 16.94
N TYR A 190 5.90 1.80 16.76
CA TYR A 190 5.18 1.05 17.81
C TYR A 190 5.93 -0.16 18.35
N ASN A 191 6.87 -0.71 17.56
CA ASN A 191 7.73 -1.85 17.88
C ASN A 191 9.11 -1.44 18.42
N GLN A 192 9.32 -0.16 18.75
CA GLN A 192 10.59 0.40 19.21
C GLN A 192 11.76 0.24 18.22
N VAL A 193 11.48 0.06 16.93
CA VAL A 193 12.49 0.08 15.88
C VAL A 193 12.58 1.48 15.30
N ALA A 194 13.80 1.92 14.96
CA ALA A 194 14.04 3.20 14.30
C ALA A 194 13.09 3.39 13.11
N GLN A 195 12.35 4.50 13.10
CA GLN A 195 11.24 4.74 12.18
C GLN A 195 11.50 5.93 11.27
N GLY A 196 11.94 7.05 11.81
CA GLY A 196 12.04 8.27 11.03
C GLY A 196 12.66 9.44 11.78
N THR A 197 12.48 10.63 11.23
CA THR A 197 12.96 11.88 11.82
C THR A 197 11.99 13.01 11.46
N PHE A 198 11.73 13.89 12.43
CA PHE A 198 10.96 15.12 12.19
C PHE A 198 11.66 15.99 11.15
N ARG A 199 10.95 16.36 10.08
CA ARG A 199 11.43 17.26 9.02
C ARG A 199 10.77 18.63 9.06
N GLY A 200 9.63 18.74 9.72
CA GLY A 200 8.98 20.01 10.04
C GLY A 200 8.25 19.89 11.37
N SER A 201 8.26 20.97 12.15
CA SER A 201 7.49 21.11 13.38
C SER A 201 7.25 22.60 13.65
N SER A 202 6.03 22.96 14.03
CA SER A 202 5.61 24.30 14.43
C SER A 202 4.74 24.20 15.68
N PHE A 203 5.26 24.71 16.80
CA PHE A 203 4.57 24.82 18.09
C PHE A 203 5.37 25.76 19.04
N PRO A 204 4.74 26.71 19.76
CA PRO A 204 3.32 27.10 19.68
C PRO A 204 3.02 27.97 18.43
N GLY A 205 1.87 28.65 18.40
CA GLY A 205 1.31 29.38 17.25
C GLY A 205 0.39 28.47 16.43
N ASN A 206 0.97 27.38 15.94
CA ASN A 206 0.28 26.22 15.38
C ASN A 206 0.62 24.98 16.22
N ASP A 207 0.05 23.82 15.90
CA ASP A 207 0.47 22.55 16.47
C ASP A 207 0.51 21.43 15.44
N TYR A 208 1.48 21.51 14.53
CA TYR A 208 1.71 20.49 13.51
C TYR A 208 3.18 20.15 13.31
N GLY A 209 3.41 18.94 12.83
CA GLY A 209 4.70 18.47 12.35
C GLY A 209 4.55 17.31 11.40
N TRP A 210 5.66 16.90 10.79
CA TRP A 210 5.71 15.68 10.01
C TRP A 210 7.05 14.97 10.15
N VAL A 211 6.98 13.66 10.08
CA VAL A 211 8.11 12.74 10.24
C VAL A 211 8.33 12.05 8.92
N GLN A 212 9.53 12.20 8.36
CA GLN A 212 9.97 11.40 7.22
C GLN A 212 10.40 10.02 7.72
N THR A 213 9.84 8.96 7.15
CA THR A 213 10.17 7.59 7.54
C THR A 213 11.40 7.09 6.79
N ASN A 214 12.15 6.18 7.41
CA ASN A 214 13.22 5.46 6.73
C ASN A 214 12.64 4.34 5.83
N SER A 215 13.52 3.69 5.07
CA SER A 215 13.10 2.68 4.09
C SER A 215 12.36 1.50 4.69
N ASN A 216 12.56 1.15 5.97
CA ASN A 216 11.95 -0.04 6.59
C ASN A 216 10.44 0.13 6.85
N TRP A 217 9.94 1.36 6.80
CA TRP A 217 8.57 1.71 7.16
C TRP A 217 7.79 2.20 5.95
N THR A 218 6.67 1.55 5.65
CA THR A 218 5.81 1.84 4.52
C THR A 218 4.57 2.61 4.97
N PRO A 219 4.39 3.88 4.55
CA PRO A 219 3.16 4.62 4.83
C PRO A 219 1.93 3.98 4.19
N GLN A 220 1.02 3.48 5.02
CA GLN A 220 -0.25 2.88 4.57
C GLN A 220 -1.40 3.88 4.70
N PRO A 221 -2.39 3.85 3.78
CA PRO A 221 -3.49 4.80 3.74
C PRO A 221 -4.61 4.45 4.74
N TRP A 222 -4.23 4.05 5.95
CA TRP A 222 -5.11 3.45 6.95
C TRP A 222 -4.89 4.06 8.32
N VAL A 223 -5.94 4.08 9.13
CA VAL A 223 -5.93 4.43 10.54
C VAL A 223 -6.36 3.22 11.36
N ASN A 224 -5.64 2.88 12.40
CA ASN A 224 -5.96 1.79 13.30
C ASN A 224 -7.30 2.07 14.02
N ASN A 225 -8.27 1.16 13.92
CA ASN A 225 -9.58 1.32 14.56
C ASN A 225 -9.61 0.81 16.01
N TYR A 226 -8.49 0.28 16.52
CA TYR A 226 -8.36 -0.33 17.85
C TYR A 226 -9.34 -1.46 18.16
N SER A 227 -9.99 -2.03 17.14
CA SER A 227 -10.88 -3.19 17.22
C SER A 227 -10.37 -4.36 16.37
N GLY A 228 -9.06 -4.41 16.11
CA GLY A 228 -8.41 -5.44 15.29
C GLY A 228 -8.38 -5.17 13.79
N GLY A 229 -8.79 -3.97 13.34
CA GLY A 229 -8.83 -3.59 11.93
C GLY A 229 -8.36 -2.17 11.66
N ASN A 230 -8.71 -1.68 10.47
CA ASN A 230 -8.30 -0.38 9.95
C ASN A 230 -9.52 0.37 9.41
N VAL A 231 -9.51 1.69 9.54
CA VAL A 231 -10.34 2.61 8.73
C VAL A 231 -9.48 3.15 7.59
N THR A 232 -9.96 3.00 6.36
CA THR A 232 -9.30 3.53 5.17
C THR A 232 -9.42 5.05 5.10
N VAL A 233 -8.36 5.70 4.61
CA VAL A 233 -8.33 7.13 4.32
C VAL A 233 -8.58 7.31 2.83
N ALA A 234 -9.59 8.09 2.47
CA ALA A 234 -9.99 8.34 1.08
C ALA A 234 -9.68 9.76 0.61
N GLY A 235 -9.51 10.71 1.52
CA GLY A 235 -9.22 12.10 1.22
C GLY A 235 -9.16 12.96 2.48
N SER A 236 -9.26 14.27 2.33
CA SER A 236 -9.22 15.26 3.43
C SER A 236 -10.27 16.36 3.29
N THR A 237 -11.45 16.01 2.77
CA THR A 237 -12.60 16.94 2.74
C THR A 237 -12.98 17.33 4.17
N GLU A 238 -12.95 18.63 4.46
CA GLU A 238 -13.17 19.14 5.80
C GLU A 238 -14.66 19.09 6.18
N ALA A 239 -14.97 18.48 7.34
CA ALA A 239 -16.33 18.34 7.83
C ALA A 239 -16.83 19.62 8.51
N ALA A 240 -18.12 19.91 8.40
CA ALA A 240 -18.74 21.10 9.00
C ALA A 240 -18.90 20.98 10.54
N VAL A 241 -19.15 22.11 11.21
CA VAL A 241 -19.57 22.10 12.62
C VAL A 241 -20.87 21.29 12.76
N GLY A 242 -20.96 20.48 13.82
CA GLY A 242 -22.05 19.52 14.05
C GLY A 242 -21.79 18.13 13.45
N ALA A 243 -20.83 17.98 12.54
CA ALA A 243 -20.51 16.68 11.95
C ALA A 243 -19.94 15.70 12.98
N ALA A 244 -20.27 14.41 12.81
CA ALA A 244 -19.64 13.33 13.56
C ALA A 244 -18.17 13.21 13.17
N VAL A 245 -17.32 13.01 14.17
CA VAL A 245 -15.87 12.87 13.99
C VAL A 245 -15.32 11.88 15.01
N CYS A 246 -14.39 11.04 14.58
CA CYS A 246 -13.72 10.06 15.41
C CYS A 246 -12.21 10.27 15.39
N ARG A 247 -11.54 9.88 16.47
CA ARG A 247 -10.09 9.95 16.62
C ARG A 247 -9.47 8.60 16.86
N SER A 248 -8.22 8.44 16.44
CA SER A 248 -7.34 7.30 16.74
C SER A 248 -6.03 7.74 17.38
N GLY A 249 -5.44 6.90 18.23
CA GLY A 249 -4.45 7.32 19.22
C GLY A 249 -4.16 6.23 20.25
N SER A 250 -2.89 6.16 20.63
CA SER A 250 -2.24 5.04 21.31
C SER A 250 -2.60 4.84 22.77
N THR A 251 -3.24 5.82 23.40
CA THR A 251 -3.63 5.73 24.81
C THR A 251 -5.07 5.25 24.93
N THR A 252 -6.00 5.97 24.31
CA THR A 252 -7.44 5.72 24.57
C THR A 252 -8.14 4.92 23.48
N GLY A 253 -7.44 4.57 22.39
CA GLY A 253 -8.02 3.82 21.27
C GLY A 253 -9.21 4.56 20.64
N TRP A 254 -9.94 3.98 19.69
CA TRP A 254 -10.94 4.73 18.92
C TRP A 254 -12.02 5.44 19.77
N ARG A 255 -12.17 6.76 19.61
CA ARG A 255 -13.18 7.60 20.32
C ARG A 255 -13.89 8.51 19.34
N CYS A 256 -15.17 8.80 19.57
CA CYS A 256 -15.97 9.62 18.67
C CYS A 256 -16.72 10.71 19.42
N GLY A 257 -17.13 11.73 18.66
CA GLY A 257 -17.90 12.87 19.12
C GLY A 257 -18.37 13.69 17.92
N THR A 258 -18.52 14.99 18.14
CA THR A 258 -18.98 15.96 17.15
C THR A 258 -18.06 17.17 17.12
N ILE A 259 -17.89 17.77 15.94
CA ILE A 259 -17.23 19.07 15.80
C ILE A 259 -18.12 20.15 16.43
N GLN A 260 -17.60 20.90 17.40
CA GLN A 260 -18.36 21.91 18.13
C GLN A 260 -18.06 23.34 17.66
N ALA A 261 -16.81 23.62 17.32
CA ALA A 261 -16.37 24.93 16.85
C ALA A 261 -15.09 24.80 16.03
N LYS A 262 -14.87 25.74 15.11
CA LYS A 262 -13.63 25.87 14.33
C LYS A 262 -12.92 27.16 14.68
N ASN A 263 -11.68 27.30 14.19
CA ASN A 263 -10.85 28.50 14.39
C ASN A 263 -10.75 28.94 15.86
N GLN A 264 -10.54 27.96 16.75
CA GLN A 264 -10.37 28.19 18.17
C GLN A 264 -8.92 28.54 18.49
N THR A 265 -8.74 29.45 19.43
CA THR A 265 -7.44 29.73 20.05
C THR A 265 -7.41 29.12 21.44
N VAL A 266 -6.39 28.31 21.72
CA VAL A 266 -6.14 27.68 23.01
C VAL A 266 -4.82 28.20 23.56
N ASN A 267 -4.81 28.60 24.84
CA ASN A 267 -3.62 29.07 25.52
C ASN A 267 -3.00 27.92 26.31
N TYR A 268 -1.98 27.27 25.74
CA TYR A 268 -1.17 26.28 26.45
C TYR A 268 -0.11 26.96 27.33
N ALA A 269 0.55 26.19 28.19
CA ALA A 269 1.62 26.70 29.04
C ALA A 269 2.81 27.21 28.22
N GLU A 270 3.05 26.62 27.05
CA GLU A 270 4.12 26.95 26.12
C GLU A 270 3.79 28.15 25.21
N GLY A 271 2.51 28.49 25.06
CA GLY A 271 2.04 29.60 24.22
C GLY A 271 0.64 29.36 23.64
N SER A 272 0.11 30.38 22.96
CA SER A 272 -1.18 30.27 22.27
C SER A 272 -1.05 29.50 20.95
N VAL A 273 -2.05 28.68 20.66
CA VAL A 273 -2.21 27.98 19.37
C VAL A 273 -3.57 28.35 18.80
N SER A 274 -3.59 28.87 17.57
CA SER A 274 -4.81 29.32 16.87
C SER A 274 -5.23 28.37 15.76
N GLY A 275 -6.43 28.55 15.20
CA GLY A 275 -6.92 27.74 14.07
C GLY A 275 -7.42 26.35 14.43
N LEU A 276 -7.47 26.00 15.72
CA LEU A 276 -7.84 24.65 16.16
C LEU A 276 -9.34 24.36 15.97
N THR A 277 -9.67 23.09 15.78
CA THR A 277 -11.06 22.62 15.79
C THR A 277 -11.38 21.94 17.12
N ARG A 278 -12.45 22.40 17.77
CA ARG A 278 -12.93 21.88 19.05
C ARG A 278 -13.94 20.75 18.85
N THR A 279 -13.83 19.72 19.68
CA THR A 279 -14.74 18.57 19.71
C THR A 279 -15.05 18.15 21.14
N ASN A 280 -16.07 17.29 21.32
CA ASN A 280 -16.40 16.64 22.59
C ASN A 280 -15.93 15.17 22.66
N ALA A 281 -15.15 14.68 21.70
CA ALA A 281 -14.51 13.38 21.85
C ALA A 281 -13.39 13.49 22.90
N CYS A 282 -13.24 12.48 23.75
CA CYS A 282 -12.21 12.45 24.78
C CYS A 282 -10.84 12.04 24.21
N ALA A 283 -9.76 12.49 24.86
CA ALA A 283 -8.39 12.08 24.60
C ALA A 283 -7.55 12.21 25.89
N GLU A 284 -6.44 11.48 25.96
CA GLU A 284 -5.53 11.48 27.12
C GLU A 284 -4.05 11.55 26.68
N PRO A 285 -3.10 11.82 27.61
CA PRO A 285 -1.68 11.90 27.28
C PRO A 285 -1.19 10.70 26.47
N GLY A 286 -0.55 10.97 25.34
CA GLY A 286 -0.10 9.96 24.35
C GLY A 286 -1.01 9.81 23.12
N ASP A 287 -2.24 10.33 23.15
CA ASP A 287 -3.10 10.43 21.96
C ASP A 287 -2.71 11.62 21.05
N SER A 288 -1.87 12.54 21.54
CA SER A 288 -1.29 13.64 20.78
C SER A 288 -0.73 13.21 19.43
N GLY A 289 -1.01 13.99 18.39
CA GLY A 289 -0.67 13.69 17.00
C GLY A 289 -1.60 12.69 16.31
N GLY A 290 -2.44 11.96 17.06
CA GLY A 290 -3.32 10.93 16.53
C GLY A 290 -4.38 11.44 15.55
N SER A 291 -4.81 10.58 14.65
CA SER A 291 -5.71 10.88 13.52
C SER A 291 -7.10 11.32 13.96
N TRP A 292 -7.72 12.26 13.24
CA TRP A 292 -9.16 12.58 13.30
C TRP A 292 -9.82 12.35 11.95
N LEU A 293 -10.90 11.57 11.90
CA LEU A 293 -11.62 11.16 10.70
C LEU A 293 -13.12 11.49 10.82
N SER A 294 -13.70 12.01 9.73
CA SER A 294 -15.14 12.02 9.52
C SER A 294 -15.44 11.12 8.33
N GLY A 295 -16.07 9.96 8.60
CA GLY A 295 -16.07 8.85 7.64
C GLY A 295 -14.65 8.43 7.27
N GLN A 296 -14.30 8.53 5.99
CA GLN A 296 -12.96 8.23 5.46
C GLN A 296 -12.15 9.50 5.14
N GLN A 297 -12.64 10.68 5.55
CA GLN A 297 -12.00 11.97 5.27
C GLN A 297 -11.15 12.41 6.47
N ALA A 298 -9.85 12.57 6.25
CA ALA A 298 -8.91 13.08 7.24
C ALA A 298 -9.27 14.52 7.62
N GLN A 299 -9.41 14.77 8.93
CA GLN A 299 -9.79 16.06 9.49
C GLN A 299 -8.60 16.77 10.15
N GLY A 300 -7.78 16.04 10.89
CA GLY A 300 -6.68 16.65 11.65
C GLY A 300 -5.91 15.72 12.56
N VAL A 301 -5.00 16.30 13.33
CA VAL A 301 -4.18 15.61 14.33
C VAL A 301 -4.46 16.15 15.73
N THR A 302 -4.52 15.29 16.74
CA THR A 302 -4.80 15.69 18.14
C THR A 302 -3.74 16.68 18.63
N SER A 303 -4.15 17.87 19.03
CA SER A 303 -3.27 18.89 19.63
C SER A 303 -3.27 18.79 21.15
N GLY A 304 -4.45 18.86 21.77
CA GLY A 304 -4.58 18.76 23.22
C GLY A 304 -6.04 18.85 23.66
N GLY A 305 -6.28 18.86 24.96
CA GLY A 305 -7.64 18.88 25.50
C GLY A 305 -7.70 18.98 27.01
N SER A 306 -8.91 18.83 27.54
CA SER A 306 -9.20 18.80 28.97
C SER A 306 -10.22 17.70 29.28
N GLY A 307 -10.22 17.19 30.52
CA GLY A 307 -11.03 16.04 30.93
C GLY A 307 -10.30 14.71 30.70
N ASN A 308 -11.05 13.63 30.54
CA ASN A 308 -10.54 12.27 30.30
C ASN A 308 -11.62 11.38 29.65
N CYS A 309 -11.29 10.13 29.31
CA CYS A 309 -12.24 9.22 28.69
C CYS A 309 -13.21 8.51 29.65
N SER A 310 -13.10 8.76 30.96
CA SER A 310 -14.05 8.26 31.96
C SER A 310 -15.16 9.25 32.28
N SER A 311 -14.85 10.55 32.36
CA SER A 311 -15.81 11.62 32.68
C SER A 311 -16.21 12.48 31.47
N GLY A 312 -15.61 12.21 30.31
CA GLY A 312 -15.71 13.08 29.13
C GLY A 312 -14.71 14.24 29.16
N GLY A 313 -14.64 14.96 28.05
CA GLY A 313 -13.66 16.03 27.87
C GLY A 313 -13.90 16.88 26.63
N THR A 314 -13.10 17.93 26.50
CA THR A 314 -13.02 18.73 25.27
C THR A 314 -11.66 18.50 24.64
N THR A 315 -11.63 18.15 23.36
CA THR A 315 -10.37 17.90 22.65
C THR A 315 -10.30 18.75 21.39
N TYR A 316 -9.11 19.26 21.12
CA TYR A 316 -8.78 20.11 20.00
C TYR A 316 -7.87 19.37 19.03
N PHE A 317 -8.12 19.54 17.74
CA PHE A 317 -7.24 19.04 16.69
C PHE A 317 -6.78 20.17 15.76
N GLN A 318 -5.55 20.03 15.28
CA GLN A 318 -4.99 20.86 14.22
C GLN A 318 -5.47 20.33 12.86
N PRO A 319 -6.12 21.16 12.01
CA PRO A 319 -6.64 20.72 10.71
C PRO A 319 -5.55 20.15 9.79
N VAL A 320 -5.82 19.00 9.16
CA VAL A 320 -4.82 18.28 8.36
C VAL A 320 -4.42 19.04 7.09
N ASN A 321 -5.37 19.72 6.44
CA ASN A 321 -5.13 20.43 5.19
C ASN A 321 -4.10 21.57 5.34
N GLU A 322 -4.05 22.20 6.51
CA GLU A 322 -3.03 23.21 6.82
C GLU A 322 -1.63 22.59 6.86
N ILE A 323 -1.48 21.42 7.51
CA ILE A 323 -0.20 20.70 7.60
C ILE A 323 0.27 20.26 6.21
N LEU A 324 -0.65 19.73 5.40
CA LEU A 324 -0.37 19.30 4.03
C LEU A 324 0.10 20.48 3.18
N SER A 325 -0.60 21.62 3.28
CA SER A 325 -0.24 22.85 2.55
C SER A 325 1.09 23.43 3.01
N ALA A 326 1.33 23.50 4.33
CA ALA A 326 2.53 24.11 4.90
C ALA A 326 3.83 23.41 4.49
N TYR A 327 3.77 22.09 4.29
CA TYR A 327 4.93 21.27 3.95
C TYR A 327 4.89 20.65 2.55
N GLY A 328 3.89 20.98 1.73
CA GLY A 328 3.73 20.42 0.37
C GLY A 328 3.56 18.90 0.36
N LEU A 329 2.85 18.34 1.34
CA LEU A 329 2.73 16.89 1.52
C LEU A 329 1.49 16.34 0.81
N THR A 330 1.62 15.14 0.26
CA THR A 330 0.49 14.39 -0.34
C THR A 330 0.02 13.32 0.63
N LEU A 331 -1.26 13.38 1.02
CA LEU A 331 -1.92 12.36 1.84
C LEU A 331 -1.94 11.01 1.11
N ARG A 332 -1.61 9.93 1.82
CA ARG A 332 -1.77 8.56 1.29
C ARG A 332 -3.23 8.16 1.44
N THR A 333 -3.87 7.87 0.32
CA THR A 333 -5.25 7.40 0.28
C THR A 333 -5.33 5.98 -0.28
N SER A 334 -6.41 5.28 0.09
CA SER A 334 -6.61 3.86 -0.20
C SER A 334 -6.89 3.57 -1.68
N GLY A 335 -7.04 4.60 -2.51
CA GLY A 335 -6.99 4.53 -3.98
C GLY A 335 -5.59 4.72 -4.54
N GLY A 336 -4.59 4.03 -3.97
CA GLY A 336 -3.17 4.33 -4.16
C GLY A 336 -2.68 4.45 -5.61
N GLY A 337 -2.37 5.67 -6.03
CA GLY A 337 -1.10 5.99 -6.69
C GLY A 337 -0.98 5.78 -8.20
N ASN A 338 -1.84 6.45 -8.98
CA ASN A 338 -1.50 7.30 -10.15
C ASN A 338 -2.80 7.95 -10.61
N GLU A 339 -2.97 9.24 -10.29
CA GLU A 339 -4.22 10.02 -10.37
C GLU A 339 -5.38 9.52 -9.47
N PRO A 340 -6.22 10.39 -8.88
CA PRO A 340 -7.33 9.95 -8.03
C PRO A 340 -8.38 9.23 -8.89
N PRO A 341 -8.75 7.97 -8.59
CA PRO A 341 -10.02 7.43 -9.03
C PRO A 341 -11.12 8.15 -8.21
N PRO A 342 -12.13 8.78 -8.84
CA PRO A 342 -13.32 9.34 -8.22
C PRO A 342 -14.14 8.31 -7.43
N PRO A 343 -14.94 8.76 -6.44
CA PRO A 343 -15.62 7.88 -5.50
C PRO A 343 -16.74 7.07 -6.15
N THR A 344 -16.85 5.81 -5.73
CA THR A 344 -17.98 4.91 -6.00
C THR A 344 -19.31 5.56 -5.57
N GLY A 345 -20.30 5.56 -6.46
CA GLY A 345 -21.63 6.16 -6.26
C GLY A 345 -21.79 7.61 -6.76
N CYS A 346 -20.81 8.17 -7.46
CA CYS A 346 -20.88 9.47 -8.14
C CYS A 346 -21.44 10.63 -7.29
N SER A 347 -21.16 10.59 -6.00
CA SER A 347 -21.52 11.64 -5.05
C SER A 347 -20.50 12.79 -5.10
N GLY A 348 -20.96 14.03 -4.85
CA GLY A 348 -20.10 15.23 -4.90
C GLY A 348 -19.90 15.81 -6.31
N TYR A 349 -20.69 15.37 -7.28
CA TYR A 349 -20.86 15.99 -8.58
C TYR A 349 -22.03 16.98 -8.54
N GLU A 350 -21.99 18.02 -9.38
CA GLU A 350 -23.00 19.09 -9.37
C GLU A 350 -24.38 18.62 -9.83
N ALA A 351 -24.40 17.67 -10.77
CA ALA A 351 -25.62 17.06 -11.26
C ALA A 351 -25.45 15.55 -11.38
N THR A 352 -26.56 14.83 -11.15
CA THR A 352 -26.62 13.38 -11.28
C THR A 352 -27.71 13.01 -12.28
N TYR A 353 -27.38 12.10 -13.19
CA TYR A 353 -28.27 11.56 -14.21
C TYR A 353 -28.33 10.06 -14.06
N THR A 354 -29.51 9.47 -14.24
CA THR A 354 -29.67 8.03 -14.25
C THR A 354 -30.23 7.58 -15.59
N GLY A 355 -29.98 6.33 -15.94
CA GLY A 355 -30.51 5.74 -17.17
C GLY A 355 -30.32 4.24 -17.20
N SER A 356 -30.85 3.61 -18.23
CA SER A 356 -30.60 2.21 -18.54
C SER A 356 -30.09 2.08 -19.97
N ILE A 357 -29.12 1.19 -20.15
CA ILE A 357 -28.41 0.99 -21.40
C ILE A 357 -28.23 -0.50 -21.68
N SER A 358 -28.37 -0.86 -22.95
CA SER A 358 -28.20 -2.24 -23.43
C SER A 358 -26.82 -2.41 -24.06
N SER A 359 -26.32 -3.64 -24.08
CA SER A 359 -24.99 -3.96 -24.62
C SER A 359 -24.83 -3.44 -26.05
N GLY A 360 -23.69 -2.80 -26.31
CA GLY A 360 -23.33 -2.17 -27.58
C GLY A 360 -24.03 -0.84 -27.85
N GLN A 361 -24.77 -0.27 -26.90
CA GLN A 361 -25.46 1.02 -27.07
C GLN A 361 -24.75 2.15 -26.32
N SER A 362 -25.10 3.38 -26.69
CA SER A 362 -24.67 4.61 -26.00
C SER A 362 -25.86 5.39 -25.43
N ARG A 363 -25.59 6.17 -24.39
CA ARG A 363 -26.50 7.20 -23.84
C ARG A 363 -25.73 8.50 -23.64
N TYR A 364 -26.35 9.61 -24.01
CA TYR A 364 -25.74 10.92 -23.93
C TYR A 364 -26.30 11.73 -22.76
N GLN A 365 -25.45 12.49 -22.09
CA GLN A 365 -25.81 13.29 -20.93
C GLN A 365 -25.24 14.70 -21.03
N PRO A 366 -25.97 15.73 -20.56
CA PRO A 366 -27.19 15.64 -19.74
C PRO A 366 -28.48 15.42 -20.55
N ASN A 367 -29.38 14.55 -20.05
CA ASN A 367 -30.72 14.26 -20.55
C ASN A 367 -30.82 13.97 -22.06
N GLY A 368 -29.88 13.19 -22.63
CA GLY A 368 -29.85 12.89 -24.06
C GLY A 368 -29.31 14.02 -24.94
N SER A 369 -28.79 15.09 -24.33
CA SER A 369 -28.34 16.31 -25.00
C SER A 369 -26.91 16.68 -24.56
N TYR A 370 -26.58 17.95 -24.67
CA TYR A 370 -25.29 18.56 -24.35
C TYR A 370 -25.48 19.80 -23.47
N TYR A 371 -24.38 20.29 -22.88
CA TYR A 371 -24.33 21.55 -22.14
C TYR A 371 -23.31 22.50 -22.76
N TYR A 372 -23.44 23.79 -22.44
CA TYR A 372 -22.47 24.81 -22.81
C TYR A 372 -21.66 25.20 -21.58
N SER A 373 -20.34 25.15 -21.68
CA SER A 373 -19.43 25.71 -20.67
C SER A 373 -18.95 27.07 -21.15
N SER A 374 -19.21 28.10 -20.35
CA SER A 374 -18.93 29.51 -20.67
C SER A 374 -17.50 29.95 -20.35
N SER A 375 -16.79 29.17 -19.55
CA SER A 375 -15.43 29.40 -19.08
C SER A 375 -14.52 28.22 -19.46
N SER A 376 -13.20 28.41 -19.38
CA SER A 376 -12.28 27.26 -19.35
C SER A 376 -12.18 26.73 -17.93
N GLY A 377 -12.14 25.41 -17.76
CA GLY A 377 -11.87 24.78 -16.48
C GLY A 377 -12.11 23.28 -16.49
N THR A 378 -12.22 22.69 -15.29
CA THR A 378 -12.26 21.23 -15.14
C THR A 378 -13.67 20.66 -15.26
N HIS A 379 -13.91 19.88 -16.31
CA HIS A 379 -15.05 18.98 -16.44
C HIS A 379 -14.77 17.68 -15.69
N ARG A 380 -15.72 17.19 -14.91
CA ARG A 380 -15.59 15.91 -14.21
C ARG A 380 -16.79 15.02 -14.50
N GLY A 381 -16.52 13.73 -14.71
CA GLY A 381 -17.53 12.68 -14.82
C GLY A 381 -17.25 11.53 -13.85
N CYS A 382 -18.30 10.90 -13.35
CA CYS A 382 -18.29 9.60 -12.69
C CYS A 382 -19.48 8.80 -13.19
N LEU A 383 -19.25 7.56 -13.58
CA LEU A 383 -20.25 6.58 -13.95
C LEU A 383 -20.22 5.46 -12.91
N ASP A 384 -21.41 5.02 -12.50
CA ASP A 384 -21.64 3.91 -11.59
C ASP A 384 -22.64 2.96 -12.26
N GLY A 385 -22.24 1.71 -12.44
CA GLY A 385 -22.99 0.71 -13.20
C GLY A 385 -23.17 -0.61 -12.44
N PRO A 386 -23.95 -1.56 -12.99
CA PRO A 386 -24.20 -2.83 -12.33
C PRO A 386 -22.97 -3.73 -12.37
N THR A 387 -22.69 -4.47 -11.29
CA THR A 387 -21.56 -5.42 -11.28
C THR A 387 -21.63 -6.45 -12.40
N GLY A 388 -20.50 -6.70 -13.06
CA GLY A 388 -20.38 -7.70 -14.14
C GLY A 388 -20.70 -7.18 -15.55
N VAL A 389 -20.85 -5.86 -15.72
CA VAL A 389 -20.85 -5.21 -17.04
C VAL A 389 -19.58 -4.39 -17.24
N ASP A 390 -19.35 -3.99 -18.48
CA ASP A 390 -18.22 -3.20 -18.96
C ASP A 390 -18.80 -1.95 -19.64
N PHE A 391 -18.84 -0.85 -18.89
CA PHE A 391 -19.39 0.42 -19.37
C PHE A 391 -18.26 1.44 -19.44
N ASP A 392 -18.13 2.14 -20.57
CA ASP A 392 -17.16 3.20 -20.77
C ASP A 392 -17.80 4.58 -20.61
N LEU A 393 -16.98 5.57 -20.23
CA LEU A 393 -17.39 6.97 -20.13
C LEU A 393 -16.49 7.87 -20.99
N TYR A 394 -17.10 8.63 -21.89
CA TYR A 394 -16.41 9.62 -22.71
C TYR A 394 -16.93 11.04 -22.45
N LEU A 395 -16.03 12.02 -22.53
CA LEU A 395 -16.38 13.43 -22.64
C LEU A 395 -16.13 13.88 -24.09
N GLN A 396 -17.17 14.39 -24.72
CA GLN A 396 -17.13 14.90 -26.08
C GLN A 396 -17.28 16.41 -26.11
N LYS A 397 -16.57 17.04 -27.04
CA LYS A 397 -16.68 18.46 -27.35
C LYS A 397 -17.16 18.67 -28.79
N TRP A 398 -18.03 19.66 -28.99
CA TRP A 398 -18.48 20.03 -30.34
C TRP A 398 -17.35 20.76 -31.10
N SER A 399 -16.99 20.24 -32.27
CA SER A 399 -15.97 20.81 -33.15
C SER A 399 -16.50 21.91 -34.08
N GLY A 400 -17.82 22.11 -34.12
CA GLY A 400 -18.50 22.94 -35.13
C GLY A 400 -19.26 22.11 -36.18
N SER A 401 -18.88 20.84 -36.37
CA SER A 401 -19.54 19.92 -37.32
C SER A 401 -19.77 18.50 -36.78
N SER A 402 -19.05 18.11 -35.73
CA SER A 402 -19.14 16.80 -35.11
C SER A 402 -18.82 16.85 -33.62
N TRP A 403 -19.27 15.83 -32.89
CA TRP A 403 -18.80 15.57 -31.53
C TRP A 403 -17.49 14.80 -31.60
N VAL A 404 -16.48 15.25 -30.84
CA VAL A 404 -15.15 14.65 -30.79
C VAL A 404 -14.83 14.30 -29.35
N ASP A 405 -14.35 13.08 -29.11
CA ASP A 405 -13.88 12.66 -27.79
C ASP A 405 -12.65 13.48 -27.40
N VAL A 406 -12.75 14.17 -26.27
CA VAL A 406 -11.65 14.98 -25.71
C VAL A 406 -11.07 14.37 -24.43
N ALA A 407 -11.81 13.45 -23.80
CA ALA A 407 -11.33 12.60 -22.71
C ALA A 407 -12.20 11.33 -22.62
N GLY A 408 -11.68 10.28 -22.00
CA GLY A 408 -12.45 9.07 -21.72
C GLY A 408 -11.82 8.21 -20.63
N SER A 409 -12.64 7.32 -20.08
CA SER A 409 -12.28 6.28 -19.10
C SER A 409 -12.98 5.00 -19.54
N TYR A 410 -12.21 3.91 -19.60
CA TYR A 410 -12.55 2.67 -20.30
C TYR A 410 -11.92 1.46 -19.59
N THR A 411 -12.08 1.39 -18.27
CA THR A 411 -11.66 0.19 -17.52
C THR A 411 -12.60 -0.96 -17.87
N SER A 412 -12.20 -2.21 -17.57
CA SER A 412 -13.04 -3.38 -17.86
C SER A 412 -14.21 -3.54 -16.87
N GLY A 413 -14.67 -2.45 -16.26
CA GLY A 413 -15.59 -2.43 -15.14
C GLY A 413 -16.82 -1.58 -15.44
N PRO A 414 -17.82 -1.60 -14.56
CA PRO A 414 -19.04 -0.83 -14.75
C PRO A 414 -18.92 0.64 -14.31
N ASP A 415 -17.85 0.95 -13.57
CA ASP A 415 -17.67 2.22 -12.88
C ASP A 415 -16.52 2.98 -13.51
N GLU A 416 -16.81 4.15 -14.06
CA GLU A 416 -15.86 4.94 -14.83
C GLU A 416 -15.76 6.34 -14.32
N SER A 417 -14.65 6.99 -14.66
CA SER A 417 -14.38 8.27 -14.05
C SER A 417 -13.36 9.08 -14.82
N LEU A 418 -13.62 10.37 -14.98
CA LEU A 418 -12.74 11.23 -15.74
C LEU A 418 -12.72 12.67 -15.22
N SER A 419 -11.60 13.35 -15.46
CA SER A 419 -11.38 14.75 -15.17
C SER A 419 -10.62 15.37 -16.34
N TYR A 420 -11.12 16.47 -16.90
CA TYR A 420 -10.57 17.09 -18.10
C TYR A 420 -10.64 18.62 -18.03
N ASN A 421 -9.51 19.30 -18.23
CA ASN A 421 -9.49 20.75 -18.35
C ASN A 421 -9.81 21.18 -19.78
N GLY A 422 -11.04 21.65 -19.99
CA GLY A 422 -11.55 22.10 -21.28
C GLY A 422 -11.58 23.62 -21.42
N THR A 423 -11.62 24.12 -22.65
CA THR A 423 -11.93 25.53 -22.93
C THR A 423 -13.44 25.74 -23.02
N ALA A 424 -13.91 26.99 -23.03
CA ALA A 424 -15.33 27.28 -23.30
C ALA A 424 -15.81 26.61 -24.61
N GLY A 425 -17.06 26.15 -24.63
CA GLY A 425 -17.66 25.43 -25.75
C GLY A 425 -18.79 24.48 -25.34
N TYR A 426 -19.34 23.75 -26.31
CA TYR A 426 -20.37 22.74 -26.06
C TYR A 426 -19.76 21.37 -25.77
N TYR A 427 -20.25 20.72 -24.73
CA TYR A 427 -19.78 19.43 -24.25
C TYR A 427 -20.95 18.47 -23.98
N ARG A 428 -20.70 17.17 -24.11
CA ARG A 428 -21.61 16.12 -23.65
C ARG A 428 -20.82 14.94 -23.11
N PHE A 429 -21.42 14.19 -22.20
CA PHE A 429 -20.90 12.90 -21.75
C PHE A 429 -21.58 11.79 -22.54
N GLU A 430 -20.82 10.77 -22.91
CA GLU A 430 -21.30 9.53 -23.52
C GLU A 430 -21.01 8.37 -22.58
N VAL A 431 -22.07 7.68 -22.15
CA VAL A 431 -21.99 6.40 -21.45
C VAL A 431 -22.18 5.31 -22.50
N HIS A 432 -21.19 4.47 -22.71
CA HIS A 432 -21.21 3.39 -23.68
C HIS A 432 -21.21 2.04 -22.97
N ALA A 433 -22.06 1.10 -23.38
CA ALA A 433 -22.06 -0.24 -22.82
C ALA A 433 -21.24 -1.19 -23.70
N TYR A 434 -19.93 -1.28 -23.49
CA TYR A 434 -19.06 -2.15 -24.26
C TYR A 434 -19.50 -3.62 -24.17
N SER A 435 -19.76 -4.10 -22.95
CA SER A 435 -20.38 -5.41 -22.74
C SER A 435 -21.32 -5.45 -21.53
N GLY A 436 -22.40 -6.23 -21.61
CA GLY A 436 -23.41 -6.30 -20.56
C GLY A 436 -24.48 -5.20 -20.66
N SER A 437 -25.48 -5.22 -19.79
CA SER A 437 -26.62 -4.30 -19.82
C SER A 437 -27.10 -3.98 -18.43
N GLY A 438 -27.68 -2.80 -18.25
CA GLY A 438 -28.34 -2.46 -17.00
C GLY A 438 -28.44 -0.96 -16.75
N SER A 439 -28.82 -0.62 -15.52
CA SER A 439 -29.02 0.77 -15.10
C SER A 439 -27.74 1.38 -14.58
N TYR A 440 -27.51 2.65 -14.91
CA TYR A 440 -26.37 3.42 -14.45
C TYR A 440 -26.79 4.70 -13.74
N SER A 441 -25.87 5.25 -12.96
CA SER A 441 -25.88 6.61 -12.42
C SER A 441 -24.63 7.33 -12.93
N LEU A 442 -24.78 8.58 -13.37
CA LEU A 442 -23.71 9.43 -13.86
C LEU A 442 -23.71 10.75 -13.08
N GLY A 443 -22.63 11.02 -12.35
CA GLY A 443 -22.35 12.33 -11.78
C GLY A 443 -21.54 13.19 -12.75
N ILE A 444 -21.95 14.45 -12.96
CA ILE A 444 -21.20 15.43 -13.75
C ILE A 444 -21.00 16.75 -12.98
N THR A 445 -19.85 17.37 -13.18
CA THR A 445 -19.52 18.73 -12.75
C THR A 445 -18.95 19.46 -13.96
N ASN A 446 -19.43 20.67 -14.21
CA ASN A 446 -18.89 21.51 -15.28
C ASN A 446 -18.20 22.77 -14.73
N PRO A 447 -17.30 23.39 -15.51
CA PRO A 447 -16.56 24.59 -15.10
C PRO A 447 -17.39 25.86 -14.95
#